data_AF-A0A7W1XBH6-F1
#
_entry.id   AF-A0A7W1XBH6-F1
#
_cell.length_a   1.000
_cell.length_b   1.000
_cell.length_c   1.000
_cell.angle_alpha   90.00
_cell.angle_beta   90.00
_cell.angle_gamma   90.00
#
_symmetry.space_group_name_H-M   'P 1'
#
loop_
_entity.id
_entity.type
_entity.pdbx_description
1 polymer ?
#
loop_
_entity_poly.entity_id
_entity_poly.type
_entity_poly.pdbx_seq_one_letter_code
_entity_poly.pdbx_strand_id
1 'polypeptide(L)'
;MSELCKTVQELLPWLLTETLSSAEIVSTLNHVKECDACKRELAFLVAVKNSAVSVWGSQPDPAFRDQLWARIQAAQFQAPRRRTGWIRNIPAALSQAVSPFLLGRDAVRFAFRSLSAGFTKIFAALIP
;
A
#
# COMPACT_ATOMS: atom_id res chain seq x y z
N MET A 1 19.82 7.27 21.74
CA MET A 1 18.57 6.67 21.25
C MET A 1 17.61 7.82 20.99
N SER A 2 17.10 7.99 19.77
CA SER A 2 16.22 9.12 19.42
C SER A 2 14.78 8.87 19.88
N GLU A 3 14.01 9.93 20.11
CA GLU A 3 12.58 9.81 20.46
C GLU A 3 11.79 9.04 19.38
N LEU A 4 12.11 9.27 18.10
CA LEU A 4 11.53 8.51 16.99
C LEU A 4 11.75 6.99 17.11
N CYS A 5 12.92 6.59 17.62
CA CYS A 5 13.26 5.17 17.78
C CYS A 5 12.37 4.50 18.83
N LYS A 6 12.05 5.21 19.92
CA LYS A 6 11.13 4.72 20.96
C LYS A 6 9.72 4.55 20.39
N THR A 7 9.21 5.58 19.71
CA THR A 7 7.89 5.51 19.08
C THR A 7 7.81 4.35 18.09
N VAL A 8 8.83 4.17 17.24
CA VAL A 8 8.84 3.05 16.28
C VAL A 8 8.84 1.70 17.00
N GLN A 9 9.64 1.54 18.07
CA GLN A 9 9.65 0.31 18.86
C GLN A 9 8.28 -0.03 19.46
N GLU A 10 7.54 0.97 19.93
CA GLU A 10 6.15 0.79 20.42
C GLU A 10 5.19 0.37 19.29
N LEU A 11 5.47 0.76 18.05
CA LEU A 11 4.66 0.40 16.87
C LEU A 11 4.96 -0.99 16.29
N LEU A 12 6.14 -1.57 16.56
CA LEU A 12 6.54 -2.85 15.96
C LEU A 12 5.60 -4.03 16.28
N PRO A 13 5.08 -4.20 17.51
CA PRO A 13 4.11 -5.27 17.79
C PRO A 13 2.84 -5.13 16.95
N TRP A 14 2.33 -3.90 16.80
CA TRP A 14 1.14 -3.59 16.02
C TRP A 14 1.35 -3.78 14.51
N LEU A 15 2.58 -3.56 14.04
CA LEU A 15 3.00 -3.89 12.68
C LEU A 15 2.88 -5.39 12.40
N LEU A 16 3.22 -6.25 13.38
CA LEU A 16 3.15 -7.70 13.24
C LEU A 16 1.75 -8.28 13.33
N THR A 17 0.81 -7.54 13.95
CA THR A 17 -0.62 -7.88 14.03
C THR A 17 -1.45 -7.23 12.93
N GLU A 18 -0.82 -6.48 12.02
CA GLU A 18 -1.47 -5.79 10.89
C GLU A 18 -2.57 -4.80 11.31
N THR A 19 -2.43 -4.20 12.50
CA THR A 19 -3.42 -3.29 13.08
C THR A 19 -3.09 -1.80 12.88
N LEU A 20 -1.94 -1.51 12.27
CA LEU A 20 -1.51 -0.14 11.98
C LEU A 20 -2.23 0.45 10.77
N SER A 21 -2.41 1.76 10.76
CA SER A 21 -2.84 2.48 9.56
C SER A 21 -1.76 2.45 8.48
N SER A 22 -2.15 2.66 7.21
CA SER A 22 -1.22 2.66 6.08
C SER A 22 -0.09 3.69 6.21
N ALA A 23 -0.37 4.86 6.79
CA ALA A 23 0.63 5.89 7.01
C ALA A 23 1.65 5.48 8.09
N GLU A 24 1.18 4.87 9.19
CA GLU A 24 2.04 4.38 10.26
C GLU A 24 2.92 3.23 9.77
N ILE A 25 2.38 2.32 8.95
CA ILE A 25 3.14 1.23 8.34
C ILE A 25 4.32 1.80 7.54
N VAL A 26 4.06 2.73 6.62
CA VAL A 26 5.11 3.33 5.78
C VAL A 26 6.17 4.04 6.62
N SER A 27 5.74 4.85 7.60
CA SER A 27 6.65 5.57 8.49
C SER A 27 7.55 4.62 9.30
N THR A 28 6.93 3.60 9.91
CA THR A 28 7.62 2.59 10.74
C THR A 28 8.63 1.81 9.90
N LEU A 29 8.24 1.33 8.72
CA LEU A 29 9.12 0.56 7.83
C LEU A 29 10.28 1.40 7.30
N ASN A 30 10.05 2.67 6.97
CA ASN A 30 11.12 3.58 6.55
C ASN A 30 12.17 3.74 7.64
N HIS A 31 11.75 3.95 8.90
CA HIS A 31 12.70 4.05 10.00
C HIS A 31 13.43 2.73 10.26
N VAL A 32 12.72 1.59 10.27
CA VAL A 32 13.33 0.26 10.47
C VAL A 32 14.38 -0.02 9.39
N LYS A 33 14.17 0.41 8.14
CA LYS A 33 15.16 0.22 7.07
C LYS A 33 16.50 0.89 7.37
N GLU A 34 16.50 2.01 8.07
CA GLU A 34 17.68 2.83 8.34
C GLU A 34 18.27 2.61 9.74
N CYS A 35 17.47 2.15 10.70
CA CYS A 35 17.86 2.00 12.10
C CYS A 35 18.11 0.53 12.50
N ASP A 36 19.37 0.16 12.70
CA ASP A 36 19.75 -1.23 13.05
C ASP A 36 19.24 -1.70 14.42
N ALA A 37 19.00 -0.78 15.36
CA ALA A 37 18.35 -1.12 16.63
C ALA A 37 16.91 -1.60 16.40
N CYS A 38 16.14 -0.87 15.59
CA CYS A 38 14.76 -1.23 15.24
C CYS A 38 14.69 -2.48 14.37
N LYS A 39 15.69 -2.74 13.51
CA LYS A 39 15.79 -4.02 12.76
C LYS A 39 15.93 -5.22 13.70
N ARG A 40 16.82 -5.11 14.68
CA ARG A 40 17.06 -6.19 15.66
C ARG A 40 15.82 -6.45 16.51
N GLU A 41 15.16 -5.40 16.95
CA GLU A 41 13.92 -5.52 17.70
C GLU A 41 12.81 -6.18 16.89
N LEU A 42 12.62 -5.77 15.64
CA LEU A 42 11.64 -6.40 14.74
C LEU A 42 11.96 -7.88 14.52
N ALA A 43 13.23 -8.23 14.28
CA ALA A 43 13.66 -9.62 14.12
C ALA A 43 13.39 -10.46 15.39
N PHE A 44 13.63 -9.88 16.57
CA PHE A 44 13.31 -10.52 17.86
C PHE A 44 11.80 -10.80 17.98
N LEU A 45 10.95 -9.79 17.74
CA LEU A 45 9.51 -9.96 17.84
C LEU A 45 8.96 -10.99 16.84
N VAL A 46 9.51 -11.05 15.62
CA VAL A 46 9.17 -12.09 14.63
C VAL A 46 9.55 -13.48 15.14
N ALA A 47 10.73 -13.65 15.75
CA ALA A 47 11.16 -14.92 16.32
C ALA A 47 10.23 -15.37 17.46
N VAL A 48 9.81 -14.44 18.32
CA VAL A 48 8.83 -14.71 19.39
C VAL A 48 7.48 -15.13 18.81
N LYS A 49 6.95 -14.39 17.81
CA LYS A 49 5.68 -14.73 17.14
C LYS A 49 5.72 -16.14 16.55
N ASN A 50 6.79 -16.48 15.84
CA ASN A 50 6.94 -17.79 15.21
C ASN A 50 7.08 -18.92 16.24
N SER A 51 7.75 -18.65 17.37
CA SER A 51 7.87 -19.62 18.46
C SER A 51 6.54 -19.84 19.19
N ALA A 52 5.74 -18.80 19.37
CA ALA A 52 4.40 -18.93 19.93
C ALA A 52 3.48 -19.77 19.02
N VAL A 53 3.54 -19.54 17.70
CA VAL A 53 2.78 -20.32 16.71
C VAL A 53 3.19 -21.79 16.72
N SER A 54 4.48 -22.10 16.86
CA SER A 54 4.95 -23.50 16.88
C SER A 54 4.55 -24.23 18.17
N VAL A 55 4.54 -23.54 19.31
CA VAL A 55 4.11 -24.12 20.60
C VAL A 55 2.60 -24.35 20.65
N TRP A 56 1.80 -23.49 20.04
CA TRP A 56 0.34 -23.60 20.07
C TRP A 56 -0.28 -24.50 19.00
N GLY A 57 0.54 -25.21 18.21
CA GLY A 57 0.05 -26.27 17.32
C GLY A 57 -0.94 -25.73 16.29
N SER A 58 -0.42 -25.01 15.29
CA SER A 58 -1.22 -24.35 14.25
C SER A 58 -1.80 -25.29 13.18
N GLN A 59 -2.10 -26.55 13.49
CA GLN A 59 -2.85 -27.38 12.55
C GLN A 59 -4.34 -27.17 12.77
N PRO A 60 -5.07 -26.57 11.82
CA PRO A 60 -6.52 -26.53 11.88
C PRO A 60 -7.05 -27.96 11.88
N ASP A 61 -8.16 -28.17 12.59
CA ASP A 61 -8.89 -29.45 12.57
C ASP A 61 -9.06 -29.95 11.13
N PRO A 62 -8.65 -31.19 10.82
CA PRO A 62 -8.84 -31.79 9.49
C PRO A 62 -10.27 -31.63 8.96
N ALA A 63 -11.28 -31.74 9.83
CA ALA A 63 -12.67 -31.56 9.44
C ALA A 63 -12.97 -30.13 8.96
N PHE A 64 -12.43 -29.12 9.65
CA PHE A 64 -12.55 -27.72 9.22
C PHE A 64 -11.89 -27.48 7.86
N ARG A 65 -10.68 -28.03 7.66
CA ARG A 65 -9.95 -27.93 6.39
C ARG A 65 -10.75 -28.51 5.24
N ASP A 66 -11.31 -29.71 5.43
CA ASP A 66 -12.04 -30.41 4.38
C ASP A 66 -13.38 -29.71 4.05
N GLN A 67 -14.08 -29.19 5.07
CA GLN A 67 -15.27 -28.35 4.89
C GLN A 67 -14.97 -27.05 4.15
N LEU A 68 -13.87 -26.36 4.50
CA LEU A 68 -13.45 -25.14 3.81
C LEU A 68 -13.19 -25.39 2.33
N TRP A 69 -12.48 -26.48 2.00
CA TRP A 69 -12.22 -26.86 0.61
C TRP A 69 -13.47 -27.19 -0.17
N ALA A 70 -14.42 -27.91 0.43
CA ALA A 70 -15.71 -28.20 -0.19
C ALA A 70 -16.46 -26.89 -0.54
N ARG A 71 -16.43 -25.89 0.34
CA ARG A 71 -17.05 -24.57 0.10
C ARG A 71 -16.36 -23.79 -1.03
N ILE A 72 -15.02 -23.80 -1.09
CA ILE A 72 -14.26 -23.13 -2.15
C ILE A 72 -14.57 -23.76 -3.51
N GLN A 73 -14.58 -25.10 -3.60
CA GLN A 73 -14.91 -25.81 -4.83
C GLN A 73 -16.34 -25.49 -5.29
N ALA A 74 -17.32 -25.57 -4.38
CA ALA A 74 -18.70 -25.23 -4.69
C ALA A 74 -18.86 -23.78 -5.23
N ALA A 75 -18.13 -22.82 -4.65
CA ALA A 75 -18.14 -21.43 -5.11
C ALA A 75 -17.52 -21.26 -6.51
N GLN A 76 -16.48 -22.02 -6.85
CA GLN A 76 -15.86 -21.99 -8.18
C GLN A 76 -16.78 -22.56 -9.28
N PHE A 77 -17.54 -23.62 -8.97
CA PHE A 77 -18.50 -24.20 -9.91
C PHE A 77 -19.74 -23.33 -10.12
N GLN A 78 -20.05 -22.44 -9.17
CA GLN A 78 -21.20 -21.54 -9.23
C GLN A 78 -20.91 -20.17 -9.83
N ALA A 79 -19.65 -19.82 -10.13
CA ALA A 79 -19.36 -18.59 -10.84
C ALA A 79 -20.03 -18.65 -12.23
N PRO A 80 -21.08 -17.85 -12.50
CA PRO A 80 -21.65 -17.83 -13.83
C PRO A 80 -20.54 -17.38 -14.77
N ARG A 81 -20.19 -18.22 -15.75
CA ARG A 81 -19.43 -17.80 -16.93
C ARG A 81 -20.26 -16.69 -17.56
N ARG A 82 -20.01 -15.42 -17.17
CA ARG A 82 -20.54 -14.26 -17.86
C ARG A 82 -19.98 -14.34 -19.26
N ARG A 83 -20.80 -14.90 -20.15
CA ARG A 83 -20.60 -14.93 -21.59
C ARG A 83 -20.22 -13.50 -21.98
N THR A 84 -18.98 -13.32 -22.40
CA THR A 84 -18.38 -12.09 -22.92
C THR A 84 -19.02 -11.76 -24.29
N GLY A 85 -20.32 -11.50 -24.28
CA GLY A 85 -21.11 -11.07 -25.45
C GLY A 85 -21.46 -9.59 -25.42
N TRP A 86 -21.20 -8.88 -24.32
CA TRP A 86 -21.69 -7.52 -24.09
C TRP A 86 -20.74 -6.40 -24.54
N ILE A 87 -19.52 -6.71 -24.97
CA ILE A 87 -18.59 -5.71 -25.52
C ILE A 87 -18.74 -5.58 -27.05
N ARG A 88 -19.68 -6.31 -27.67
CA ARG A 88 -19.81 -6.32 -29.14
C ARG A 88 -20.69 -5.20 -29.70
N ASN A 89 -21.42 -4.46 -28.86
CA ASN A 89 -22.30 -3.36 -29.26
C ASN A 89 -22.02 -2.08 -28.47
N ILE A 90 -20.78 -1.60 -28.48
CA ILE A 90 -20.56 -0.15 -28.31
C ILE A 90 -20.73 0.44 -29.72
N PRO A 91 -21.82 1.17 -30.01
CA PRO A 91 -21.96 1.84 -31.30
C PRO A 91 -20.76 2.79 -31.47
N ALA A 92 -20.18 2.79 -32.67
CA ALA A 92 -19.05 3.64 -33.07
C ALA A 92 -19.30 5.16 -32.91
N ALA A 93 -20.47 5.56 -32.42
CA ALA A 93 -20.79 6.92 -32.04
C ALA A 93 -20.03 7.41 -30.79
N LEU A 94 -19.51 6.52 -29.94
CA LEU A 94 -18.70 6.93 -28.77
C LEU A 94 -17.21 7.14 -29.09
N SER A 95 -16.73 6.78 -30.29
CA SER A 95 -15.34 7.03 -30.70
C SER A 95 -15.10 8.42 -31.29
N GLN A 96 -16.12 9.29 -31.36
CA GLN A 96 -15.99 10.66 -31.89
C GLN A 96 -15.90 11.77 -30.83
N ALA A 97 -15.79 11.41 -29.54
CA ALA A 97 -15.51 12.37 -28.47
C ALA A 97 -14.07 12.29 -27.93
N VAL A 98 -13.12 11.77 -28.72
CA VAL A 98 -11.69 12.02 -28.49
C VAL A 98 -11.35 13.31 -29.24
N SER A 99 -11.61 14.44 -28.60
CA SER A 99 -11.17 15.74 -29.09
C SER A 99 -9.64 15.72 -29.30
N PRO A 100 -9.13 16.39 -30.35
CA PRO A 100 -7.72 16.44 -30.68
C PRO A 100 -7.00 17.40 -29.71
N PHE A 101 -6.65 16.91 -28.53
CA PHE A 101 -5.67 17.59 -27.66
C PHE A 101 -4.27 16.95 -27.77
N LEU A 102 -4.06 16.15 -28.81
CA LEU A 102 -2.77 15.59 -29.23
C LEU A 102 -2.15 16.40 -30.37
N LEU A 103 -2.20 17.73 -30.28
CA LEU A 103 -1.29 18.64 -30.97
C LEU A 103 -0.77 19.65 -29.95
N GLY A 104 0.33 19.29 -29.29
CA GLY A 104 0.96 20.15 -28.30
C GLY A 104 2.20 19.53 -27.67
N ARG A 105 3.05 18.88 -28.48
CA ARG A 105 4.30 18.25 -28.03
C ARG A 105 5.39 19.28 -27.63
N ASP A 106 5.05 20.57 -27.59
CA ASP A 106 5.97 21.67 -27.25
C ASP A 106 5.51 22.56 -26.07
N ALA A 107 4.35 22.31 -25.44
CA ALA A 107 3.85 23.16 -24.35
C ALA A 107 4.41 22.81 -22.95
N VAL A 108 5.14 21.70 -22.79
CA VAL A 108 5.65 21.23 -21.49
C VAL A 108 6.89 22.03 -21.01
N ARG A 109 7.51 22.85 -21.87
CA ARG A 109 8.64 23.71 -21.45
C ARG A 109 8.24 25.04 -20.81
N PHE A 110 6.97 25.46 -20.87
CA PHE A 110 6.57 26.78 -20.37
C PHE A 110 5.89 26.79 -19.00
N ALA A 111 5.42 25.64 -18.49
CA ALA A 111 4.79 25.58 -17.17
C ALA A 111 5.79 25.33 -16.00
N PHE A 112 7.05 24.97 -16.28
CA PHE A 112 8.07 24.73 -15.24
C PHE A 112 9.00 25.93 -14.97
N ARG A 113 8.75 27.07 -15.63
CA ARG A 113 9.58 28.28 -15.48
C ARG A 113 8.87 29.49 -14.86
N SER A 114 7.62 29.35 -14.42
CA SER A 114 6.90 30.42 -13.70
C SER A 114 6.60 30.12 -12.23
N LEU A 115 7.10 29.01 -11.67
CA LEU A 115 6.99 28.67 -10.24
C LEU A 115 8.30 28.83 -9.46
N SER A 116 9.34 29.39 -10.08
CA SER A 116 10.61 29.76 -9.41
C SER A 116 10.83 31.27 -9.24
N ALA A 117 9.86 32.12 -9.61
CA ALA A 117 9.94 33.57 -9.49
C ALA A 117 9.04 34.19 -8.39
N GLY A 118 8.47 33.37 -7.51
CA GLY A 118 7.52 33.82 -6.47
C GLY A 118 7.93 33.60 -5.02
N PHE A 119 8.97 32.81 -4.73
CA PHE A 119 9.27 32.38 -3.35
C PHE A 119 10.46 33.09 -2.67
N THR A 120 11.14 34.02 -3.34
CA THR A 120 12.30 34.76 -2.79
C THR A 120 11.98 36.16 -2.28
N LYS A 121 10.70 36.60 -2.23
CA LYS A 121 10.33 37.93 -1.73
C LYS A 121 9.60 37.98 -0.38
N ILE A 122 9.35 36.85 0.28
CA ILE A 122 8.68 36.83 1.60
C ILE A 122 9.66 36.64 2.77
N PHE A 123 10.90 36.19 2.55
CA PHE A 123 11.90 36.02 3.62
C PHE A 123 12.80 37.24 3.90
N ALA A 124 12.58 38.39 3.25
CA ALA A 124 13.37 39.60 3.45
C ALA A 124 12.77 40.62 4.44
N ALA A 125 11.73 40.26 5.19
CA ALA A 125 11.02 41.21 6.06
C ALA A 125 10.75 40.73 7.49
N LEU A 126 11.35 39.62 7.94
CA LEU A 126 11.21 39.15 9.32
C LEU A 126 12.51 38.46 9.76
N ILE A 127 13.46 39.26 10.24
CA ILE A 127 14.43 39.00 11.33
C ILE A 127 15.27 40.29 11.42
N PRO A 128 15.10 41.13 12.47
CA PRO A 128 16.07 42.17 12.79
C PRO A 128 17.39 41.59 13.31
#